data_AF-A0A0X8X360-F1
#
_entry.id   AF-A0A0X8X360-F1
#
_cell.length_a   1.000
_cell.length_b   1.000
_cell.length_c   1.000
_cell.angle_alpha   90.00
_cell.angle_beta   90.00
_cell.angle_gamma   90.00
#
_symmetry.space_group_name_H-M   'P 1'
#
loop_
_entity.id
_entity.type
_entity.pdbx_description
1 polymer ?
#
loop_
_entity_poly.entity_id
_entity_poly.type
_entity_poly.pdbx_seq_one_letter_code
_entity_poly.pdbx_strand_id
1 'polypeptide(L)'
;MKKITSGCCLLVLFLFCCKKPYNPPVITSASSYLVVEGVINSGNDSTIIKLSKTVNLNAQVTLNPLPGATVTVESDQSVSWGLTGDNNGNYVAPGLNLPATGKYRLSIKTADGRQYLSDFIIVKPTPPIDSIGYTVKNKGIELYVNSHDPANNTHYYRWDYNETWLFHSKYESHFMVDPSTNNIVPRPSDKGVYYCYANDASSNILLNSTAKLSKDEVYQSPLTTIPFSSEKLEVTYSVLVRQYALTGDAYQFYLNIQKNTEQLGSIFDAQPSQLQGNIHNVADAAEPVIGYISITNVQSKRIFLTSAIVPINTTTNYPYDCEQDTALYRNKQGYNDVQNILINQPVTDLPTRALFTPTGVIYGFLYSTPDCTDCTLRGTTKAPSFWR
;
A
#
# COMPACT_ATOMS: atom_id res chain seq x y z
N MET A 1 -9.10 -58.23 -39.47
CA MET A 1 -8.37 -57.91 -38.22
C MET A 1 -6.96 -57.46 -38.54
N LYS A 2 -6.75 -56.19 -38.88
CA LYS A 2 -5.44 -55.53 -39.08
C LYS A 2 -5.78 -54.06 -39.37
N LYS A 3 -5.40 -53.13 -38.48
CA LYS A 3 -5.24 -51.66 -38.68
C LYS A 3 -5.54 -50.75 -37.47
N ILE A 4 -5.87 -51.26 -36.28
CA ILE A 4 -6.18 -50.36 -35.13
C ILE A 4 -5.01 -50.23 -34.13
N THR A 5 -4.04 -51.14 -34.11
CA THR A 5 -2.98 -51.13 -33.10
C THR A 5 -1.84 -50.14 -33.35
N SER A 6 -1.70 -49.58 -34.56
CA SER A 6 -0.58 -48.67 -34.87
C SER A 6 -0.88 -47.19 -34.56
N GLY A 7 -2.16 -46.80 -34.45
CA GLY A 7 -2.55 -45.42 -34.12
C GLY A 7 -2.50 -45.09 -32.63
N CYS A 8 -2.65 -46.11 -31.78
CA CYS A 8 -2.66 -45.92 -30.32
C CYS A 8 -1.24 -45.69 -29.74
N CYS A 9 -0.19 -46.17 -30.41
CA CYS A 9 1.20 -45.94 -29.99
C CYS A 9 1.72 -44.54 -30.33
N LEU A 10 1.18 -43.90 -31.38
CA LEU A 10 1.61 -42.55 -31.79
C LEU A 10 0.96 -41.44 -30.93
N LEU A 11 -0.21 -41.70 -30.37
CA LEU A 11 -0.94 -40.75 -29.50
C LEU A 11 -0.33 -40.65 -28.09
N VAL A 12 0.34 -41.71 -27.62
CA VAL A 12 0.97 -41.76 -26.29
C VAL A 12 2.33 -41.03 -26.25
N LEU A 13 2.99 -40.84 -27.41
CA LEU A 13 4.27 -40.11 -27.47
C LEU A 13 4.14 -38.58 -27.34
N PHE A 14 2.95 -38.01 -27.56
CA PHE A 14 2.73 -36.56 -27.39
C PHE A 14 2.49 -36.12 -25.93
N LEU A 15 2.30 -37.07 -25.01
CA LEU A 15 2.08 -36.78 -23.58
C LEU A 15 3.38 -36.66 -22.76
N PHE A 16 4.55 -36.88 -23.39
CA PHE A 16 5.87 -36.73 -22.75
C PHE A 16 6.61 -35.47 -23.21
N CYS A 17 5.90 -34.40 -23.58
CA CYS A 17 6.52 -33.09 -23.71
C CYS A 17 6.76 -32.51 -22.30
N CYS A 18 7.80 -33.01 -21.63
CA CYS A 18 8.40 -32.29 -20.51
C CYS A 18 8.85 -30.94 -21.04
N LYS A 19 8.08 -29.88 -20.75
CA LYS A 19 8.58 -28.52 -20.87
C LYS A 19 9.81 -28.44 -19.98
N LYS A 20 11.00 -28.45 -20.58
CA LYS A 20 12.22 -28.13 -19.84
C LYS A 20 12.02 -26.71 -19.29
N PRO A 21 12.06 -26.51 -17.96
CA PRO A 21 12.10 -25.17 -17.42
C PRO A 21 13.28 -24.47 -18.10
N TYR A 22 13.00 -23.38 -18.81
CA TYR A 22 14.05 -22.49 -19.27
C TYR A 22 14.59 -21.81 -18.03
N ASN A 23 15.68 -22.36 -17.48
CA ASN A 23 16.48 -21.68 -16.49
C ASN A 23 17.49 -20.85 -17.29
N PRO A 24 17.25 -19.54 -17.50
CA PRO A 24 18.28 -18.69 -18.05
C PRO A 24 19.55 -18.91 -17.21
N PRO A 25 20.74 -18.97 -17.82
CA PRO A 25 21.97 -19.06 -17.06
C PRO A 25 21.94 -17.99 -15.98
N VAL A 26 22.01 -18.41 -14.72
CA VAL A 26 22.02 -17.49 -13.58
C VAL A 26 23.19 -16.56 -13.85
N ILE A 27 22.89 -15.27 -14.01
CA ILE A 27 23.93 -14.27 -14.17
C ILE A 27 24.72 -14.32 -12.85
N THR A 28 25.90 -14.93 -12.88
CA THR A 28 26.78 -15.14 -11.72
C THR A 28 27.50 -13.85 -11.29
N SER A 29 27.05 -12.69 -11.79
CA SER A 29 27.49 -11.41 -11.26
C SER A 29 26.76 -11.15 -9.95
N ALA A 30 27.49 -11.15 -8.84
CA ALA A 30 27.03 -10.70 -7.54
C ALA A 30 26.80 -9.17 -7.52
N SER A 31 26.08 -8.63 -8.51
CA SER A 31 25.84 -7.21 -8.66
C SER A 31 24.50 -6.85 -8.04
N SER A 32 24.54 -6.61 -6.74
CA SER A 32 23.46 -5.93 -6.01
C SER A 32 23.53 -4.43 -6.36
N TYR A 33 22.56 -3.95 -7.13
CA TYR A 33 22.51 -2.60 -7.67
C TYR A 33 21.81 -1.65 -6.70
N LEU A 34 22.23 -0.38 -6.70
CA LEU A 34 21.55 0.66 -5.93
C LEU A 34 20.14 0.89 -6.49
N VAL A 35 19.16 0.93 -5.58
CA VAL A 35 17.78 1.31 -5.86
C VAL A 35 17.47 2.59 -5.10
N VAL A 36 17.02 3.61 -5.81
CA VAL A 36 16.68 4.94 -5.27
C VAL A 36 15.21 5.23 -5.56
N GLU A 37 14.41 5.37 -4.51
CA GLU A 37 12.99 5.71 -4.60
C GLU A 37 12.74 7.06 -3.93
N GLY A 38 11.91 7.91 -4.53
CA GLY A 38 11.49 9.17 -3.91
C GLY A 38 11.52 10.35 -4.87
N VAL A 39 11.20 11.52 -4.34
CA VAL A 39 11.19 12.79 -5.06
C VAL A 39 11.85 13.84 -4.18
N ILE A 40 12.55 14.79 -4.79
CA ILE A 40 12.97 16.00 -4.07
C ILE A 40 11.76 16.93 -4.03
N ASN A 41 11.20 17.11 -2.84
CA ASN A 41 10.10 18.04 -2.63
C ASN A 41 10.64 19.47 -2.56
N SER A 42 10.36 20.28 -3.57
CA SER A 42 10.80 21.68 -3.61
C SER A 42 9.97 22.59 -2.69
N GLY A 43 8.84 22.11 -2.15
CA GLY A 43 7.93 22.88 -1.32
C GLY A 43 8.29 22.91 0.17
N ASN A 44 7.26 23.13 0.98
CA ASN A 44 7.34 23.21 2.44
C ASN A 44 7.19 21.86 3.16
N ASP A 45 6.77 20.82 2.44
CA ASP A 45 6.65 19.47 2.97
C ASP A 45 7.96 18.69 2.79
N SER A 46 8.06 17.56 3.47
CA SER A 46 9.29 16.79 3.60
C SER A 46 9.72 16.19 2.26
N THR A 47 11.04 16.11 2.06
CA THR A 47 11.67 15.28 1.05
C THR A 47 12.01 13.93 1.68
N ILE A 48 11.57 12.84 1.07
CA ILE A 48 11.84 11.48 1.53
C ILE A 48 12.47 10.70 0.37
N ILE A 49 13.69 10.23 0.58
CA ILE A 49 14.44 9.39 -0.35
C ILE A 49 14.70 8.04 0.33
N LYS A 50 14.30 6.95 -0.31
CA LYS A 50 14.54 5.60 0.20
C LYS A 50 15.62 4.94 -0.63
N LEU A 51 16.66 4.46 0.05
CA LEU A 51 17.77 3.73 -0.55
C LEU A 51 17.69 2.26 -0.19
N SER A 52 17.80 1.42 -1.21
CA SER A 52 17.88 -0.01 -1.05
C SER A 52 18.78 -0.62 -2.11
N LYS A 53 18.88 -1.94 -2.11
CA LYS A 53 19.73 -2.71 -3.01
C LYS A 53 18.92 -3.83 -3.65
N THR A 54 19.21 -4.15 -4.91
CA THR A 54 18.53 -5.29 -5.54
C THR A 54 18.86 -6.60 -4.82
N VAL A 55 17.88 -7.49 -4.79
CA VAL A 55 18.00 -8.86 -4.27
C VAL A 55 17.92 -9.84 -5.43
N ASN A 56 18.65 -10.96 -5.30
CA ASN A 56 18.55 -12.03 -6.29
C ASN A 56 17.16 -12.67 -6.23
N LEU A 57 16.64 -13.11 -7.39
CA LEU A 57 15.30 -13.70 -7.49
C LEU A 57 15.10 -14.93 -6.56
N ASN A 58 16.17 -15.68 -6.29
CA ASN A 58 16.15 -16.87 -5.43
C ASN A 58 16.49 -16.57 -3.96
N ALA A 59 16.68 -15.30 -3.59
CA ALA A 59 17.01 -14.94 -2.21
C ALA A 59 15.78 -15.04 -1.31
N GLN A 60 15.97 -15.53 -0.08
CA GLN A 60 14.93 -15.52 0.96
C GLN A 60 14.68 -14.10 1.51
N VAL A 61 15.57 -13.15 1.22
CA VAL A 61 15.49 -11.75 1.64
C VAL A 61 14.79 -10.94 0.54
N THR A 62 13.64 -10.35 0.86
CA THR A 62 12.86 -9.49 -0.05
C THR A 62 13.12 -8.00 0.17
N LEU A 63 13.69 -7.63 1.32
CA LEU A 63 14.01 -6.26 1.70
C LEU A 63 15.51 -6.12 1.96
N ASN A 64 16.17 -5.22 1.23
CA ASN A 64 17.60 -4.97 1.36
C ASN A 64 17.85 -3.46 1.47
N PRO A 65 17.46 -2.83 2.59
CA PRO A 65 17.64 -1.39 2.80
C PRO A 65 19.12 -1.01 2.87
N LEU A 66 19.44 0.23 2.50
CA LEU A 66 20.81 0.75 2.52
C LEU A 66 20.94 1.91 3.52
N PRO A 67 21.05 1.63 4.83
CA PRO A 67 21.30 2.65 5.84
C PRO A 67 22.76 3.13 5.83
N GLY A 68 23.05 4.21 6.56
CA GLY A 68 24.40 4.71 6.78
C GLY A 68 25.06 5.47 5.61
N ALA A 69 24.39 5.63 4.48
CA ALA A 69 24.80 6.58 3.43
C ALA A 69 24.66 8.04 3.89
N THR A 70 25.47 8.93 3.32
CA THR A 70 25.26 10.39 3.35
C THR A 70 24.45 10.77 2.12
N VAL A 71 23.29 11.40 2.32
CA VAL A 71 22.39 11.80 1.24
C VAL A 71 22.16 13.30 1.32
N THR A 72 22.37 14.00 0.21
CA THR A 72 22.24 15.46 0.10
C THR A 72 21.48 15.85 -1.16
N VAL A 73 20.68 16.92 -1.07
CA VAL A 73 20.24 17.68 -2.25
C VAL A 73 21.26 18.77 -2.51
N GLU A 74 21.72 18.91 -3.74
CA GLU A 74 22.72 19.90 -4.14
C GLU A 74 22.15 20.83 -5.20
N SER A 75 22.38 22.12 -5.05
CA SER A 75 22.09 23.16 -6.04
C SER A 75 23.26 23.33 -7.01
N ASP A 76 22.97 23.78 -8.23
CA ASP A 76 23.98 24.22 -9.20
C ASP A 76 24.73 25.51 -8.76
N GLN A 77 24.30 26.13 -7.66
CA GLN A 77 24.91 27.30 -7.02
C GLN A 77 25.68 26.97 -5.73
N SER A 78 26.15 25.72 -5.56
CA SER A 78 26.98 25.28 -4.42
C SER A 78 26.31 25.33 -3.04
N VAL A 79 24.97 25.35 -2.99
CA VAL A 79 24.19 25.17 -1.76
C VAL A 79 23.78 23.70 -1.63
N SER A 80 23.78 23.15 -0.41
CA SER A 80 23.34 21.77 -0.18
C SER A 80 22.48 21.62 1.08
N TRP A 81 21.61 20.62 1.06
CA TRP A 81 20.72 20.24 2.16
C TRP A 81 20.92 18.77 2.48
N GLY A 82 21.31 18.47 3.71
CA GLY A 82 21.45 17.08 4.17
C GLY A 82 20.11 16.44 4.50
N LEU A 83 19.99 15.15 4.21
CA LEU A 83 18.88 14.31 4.63
C LEU A 83 19.35 13.40 5.79
N THR A 84 18.51 13.29 6.82
CA THR A 84 18.77 12.43 7.98
C THR A 84 18.26 11.02 7.67
N GLY A 85 19.15 10.03 7.75
CA GLY A 85 18.84 8.62 7.52
C GLY A 85 18.33 7.87 8.75
N ASP A 86 17.44 6.90 8.55
CA ASP A 86 17.06 5.89 9.54
C ASP A 86 17.69 4.51 9.24
N ASN A 87 17.43 3.53 10.11
CA ASN A 87 17.95 2.17 9.96
C ASN A 87 17.26 1.36 8.85
N ASN A 88 16.17 1.87 8.27
CA ASN A 88 15.39 1.23 7.23
C ASN A 88 15.74 1.78 5.82
N GLY A 89 16.79 2.58 5.72
CA GLY A 89 17.23 3.18 4.47
C GLY A 89 16.38 4.36 4.01
N ASN A 90 15.55 4.94 4.88
CA ASN A 90 14.82 6.18 4.58
C ASN A 90 15.67 7.39 4.97
N TYR A 91 15.74 8.37 4.09
CA TYR A 91 16.46 9.62 4.26
C TYR A 91 15.48 10.77 4.15
N VAL A 92 15.41 11.61 5.17
CA VAL A 92 14.38 12.65 5.29
C VAL A 92 15.01 14.02 5.48
N ALA A 93 14.52 15.00 4.71
CA ALA A 93 14.72 16.41 5.00
C ALA A 93 13.35 17.09 5.19
N PRO A 94 13.24 18.09 6.08
CA PRO A 94 12.05 18.93 6.15
C PRO A 94 11.88 19.75 4.86
N GLY A 95 10.83 20.59 4.80
CA GLY A 95 10.58 21.49 3.67
C GLY A 95 11.81 22.25 3.19
N LEU A 96 12.29 21.91 2.00
CA LEU A 96 13.52 22.47 1.43
C LEU A 96 13.31 23.87 0.86
N ASN A 97 12.07 24.21 0.47
CA ASN A 97 11.70 25.52 -0.11
C ASN A 97 12.66 25.95 -1.24
N LEU A 98 12.89 25.05 -2.20
CA LEU A 98 13.85 25.24 -3.28
C LEU A 98 13.31 26.27 -4.30
N PRO A 99 14.11 27.28 -4.70
CA PRO A 99 13.78 28.19 -5.80
C PRO A 99 13.40 27.46 -7.09
N ALA A 100 12.25 27.82 -7.67
CA ALA A 100 11.73 27.15 -8.88
C ALA A 100 12.60 27.34 -10.14
N THR A 101 13.46 28.37 -10.16
CA THR A 101 14.38 28.65 -11.27
C THR A 101 15.72 27.92 -11.17
N GLY A 102 16.01 27.29 -10.03
CA GLY A 102 17.25 26.56 -9.80
C GLY A 102 17.25 25.18 -10.44
N LYS A 103 18.45 24.62 -10.60
CA LYS A 103 18.65 23.20 -10.89
C LYS A 103 19.22 22.53 -9.67
N TYR A 104 18.73 21.33 -9.38
CA TYR A 104 19.20 20.55 -8.26
C TYR A 104 19.42 19.10 -8.66
N ARG A 105 20.19 18.40 -7.85
CA ARG A 105 20.42 16.96 -7.96
C ARG A 105 20.41 16.31 -6.60
N LEU A 106 20.24 14.99 -6.59
CA LEU A 106 20.51 14.15 -5.44
C LEU A 106 21.97 13.69 -5.50
N SER A 107 22.65 13.72 -4.35
CA SER A 107 24.00 13.22 -4.16
C SER A 107 23.99 12.19 -3.04
N ILE A 108 24.52 11.01 -3.32
CA ILE A 108 24.53 9.86 -2.42
C ILE A 108 25.96 9.39 -2.28
N LYS A 109 26.46 9.33 -1.05
CA LYS A 109 27.72 8.68 -0.71
C LYS A 109 27.44 7.51 0.23
N THR A 110 27.65 6.30 -0.24
CA THR A 110 27.39 5.08 0.55
C THR A 110 28.49 4.86 1.59
N ALA A 111 28.19 4.05 2.62
CA ALA A 111 29.14 3.75 3.70
C ALA A 111 30.42 3.05 3.21
N ASP A 112 30.36 2.32 2.10
CA ASP A 112 31.50 1.69 1.42
C ASP A 112 32.30 2.67 0.52
N GLY A 113 31.94 3.95 0.51
CA GLY A 113 32.67 5.01 -0.17
C GLY A 113 32.28 5.27 -1.63
N ARG A 114 31.35 4.48 -2.21
CA ARG A 114 30.83 4.76 -3.56
C ARG A 114 30.01 6.04 -3.59
N GLN A 115 30.02 6.71 -4.74
CA GLN A 115 29.33 7.98 -4.94
C GLN A 115 28.41 7.89 -6.14
N TYR A 116 27.18 8.36 -5.95
CA TYR A 116 26.16 8.41 -6.99
C TYR A 116 25.59 9.81 -7.05
N LEU A 117 25.40 10.31 -8.26
CA LEU A 117 24.84 11.62 -8.52
C LEU A 117 23.66 11.46 -9.46
N SER A 118 22.55 12.13 -9.16
CA SER A 118 21.54 12.36 -10.19
C SER A 118 21.97 13.46 -11.13
N ASP A 119 21.35 13.52 -12.31
CA ASP A 119 21.43 14.68 -13.19
C ASP A 119 20.91 15.93 -12.48
N PHE A 120 21.46 17.08 -12.87
CA PHE A 120 20.89 18.38 -12.51
C PHE A 120 19.61 18.60 -13.31
N ILE A 121 18.48 18.63 -12.62
CA ILE A 121 17.17 18.84 -13.24
C ILE A 121 16.46 20.05 -12.63
N ILE A 122 15.56 20.63 -13.42
CA ILE A 122 14.76 21.79 -13.03
C ILE A 122 13.67 21.38 -12.03
N VAL A 123 13.24 22.33 -11.20
CA VAL A 123 12.00 22.19 -10.45
C VAL A 123 10.82 22.21 -11.43
N LYS A 124 9.98 21.19 -11.37
CA LYS A 124 8.73 21.12 -12.14
C LYS A 124 7.56 21.48 -11.22
N PRO A 125 6.95 22.67 -11.34
CA PRO A 125 5.82 23.03 -10.48
C PRO A 125 4.64 22.10 -10.71
N THR A 126 4.06 21.57 -9.62
CA THR A 126 2.82 20.80 -9.65
C THR A 126 1.63 21.73 -9.42
N PRO A 127 0.63 21.73 -10.33
CA PRO A 127 -0.60 22.48 -10.12
C PRO A 127 -1.45 21.83 -9.02
N PRO A 128 -2.36 22.57 -8.37
CA PRO A 128 -3.26 22.00 -7.36
C PRO A 128 -4.13 20.85 -7.89
N ILE A 129 -4.57 19.99 -6.97
CA ILE A 129 -5.63 19.02 -7.24
C ILE A 129 -6.99 19.73 -7.16
N ASP A 130 -7.72 19.78 -8.28
CA ASP A 130 -9.03 20.44 -8.33
C ASP A 130 -10.05 19.70 -7.49
N SER A 131 -10.17 18.38 -7.70
CA SER A 131 -11.07 17.53 -6.97
C SER A 131 -10.65 16.06 -7.02
N ILE A 132 -11.04 15.33 -5.99
CA ILE A 132 -11.07 13.87 -5.99
C ILE A 132 -12.54 13.52 -5.94
N GLY A 133 -13.01 12.77 -6.92
CA GLY A 133 -14.40 12.35 -7.02
C GLY A 133 -14.50 10.83 -7.13
N TYR A 134 -15.74 10.36 -7.25
CA TYR A 134 -16.00 8.95 -7.41
C TYR A 134 -17.17 8.69 -8.35
N THR A 135 -17.19 7.51 -8.97
CA THR A 135 -18.32 6.99 -9.73
C THR A 135 -18.72 5.63 -9.20
N VAL A 136 -20.02 5.48 -8.95
CA VAL A 136 -20.63 4.20 -8.59
C VAL A 136 -20.69 3.33 -9.85
N LYS A 137 -19.96 2.21 -9.84
CA LYS A 137 -19.99 1.17 -10.90
C LYS A 137 -20.79 -0.04 -10.40
N ASN A 138 -21.02 -1.02 -11.27
CA ASN A 138 -21.85 -2.19 -10.94
C ASN A 138 -21.37 -3.01 -9.73
N LYS A 139 -20.06 -3.02 -9.42
CA LYS A 139 -19.47 -3.87 -8.37
C LYS A 139 -18.69 -3.09 -7.31
N GLY A 140 -18.67 -1.77 -7.37
CA GLY A 140 -17.85 -0.96 -6.48
C GLY A 140 -17.80 0.49 -6.90
N ILE A 141 -16.86 1.20 -6.29
CA ILE A 141 -16.69 2.64 -6.47
C ILE A 141 -15.33 2.88 -7.11
N GLU A 142 -15.33 3.58 -8.24
CA GLU A 142 -14.11 4.03 -8.91
C GLU A 142 -13.81 5.45 -8.46
N LEU A 143 -12.65 5.63 -7.82
CA LEU A 143 -12.13 6.94 -7.44
C LEU A 143 -11.34 7.53 -8.60
N TYR A 144 -11.46 8.84 -8.80
CA TYR A 144 -10.75 9.57 -9.83
C TYR A 144 -10.26 10.93 -9.33
N VAL A 145 -9.29 11.50 -10.05
CA VAL A 145 -8.74 12.83 -9.81
C VAL A 145 -8.96 13.75 -11.01
N ASN A 146 -9.23 15.02 -10.72
CA ASN A 146 -9.22 16.12 -11.68
C ASN A 146 -8.14 17.13 -11.29
N SER A 147 -7.44 17.66 -12.28
CA SER A 147 -6.45 18.74 -12.11
C SER A 147 -6.30 19.52 -13.41
N HIS A 148 -5.89 20.77 -13.34
CA HIS A 148 -5.54 21.56 -14.52
C HIS A 148 -4.32 22.44 -14.24
N ASP A 149 -3.54 22.72 -15.28
CA ASP A 149 -2.52 23.76 -15.26
C ASP A 149 -2.92 24.90 -16.21
N PRO A 150 -3.40 26.06 -15.71
CA PRO A 150 -3.76 27.17 -16.58
C PRO A 150 -2.55 27.78 -17.31
N ALA A 151 -1.33 27.54 -16.84
CA ALA A 151 -0.11 27.97 -17.50
C ALA A 151 0.36 26.98 -18.58
N ASN A 152 -0.29 25.82 -18.70
CA ASN A 152 -0.03 24.81 -19.73
C ASN A 152 1.46 24.40 -19.79
N ASN A 153 2.05 24.15 -18.62
CA ASN A 153 3.46 23.83 -18.46
C ASN A 153 3.67 22.41 -17.93
N THR A 154 2.70 21.74 -17.30
CA THR A 154 2.91 20.45 -16.63
C THR A 154 2.91 19.27 -17.61
N HIS A 155 1.83 19.07 -18.36
CA HIS A 155 1.60 18.02 -19.37
C HIS A 155 1.73 16.55 -18.99
N TYR A 156 2.44 16.23 -17.92
CA TYR A 156 2.71 14.87 -17.46
C TYR A 156 2.51 14.80 -15.96
N TYR A 157 1.63 13.89 -15.55
CA TYR A 157 1.18 13.77 -14.18
C TYR A 157 1.43 12.36 -13.67
N ARG A 158 1.79 12.27 -12.39
CA ARG A 158 1.79 11.05 -11.62
C ARG A 158 1.02 11.25 -10.32
N TRP A 159 0.35 10.21 -9.88
CA TRP A 159 -0.27 10.17 -8.56
C TRP A 159 0.17 8.94 -7.78
N ASP A 160 0.12 9.09 -6.47
CA ASP A 160 0.04 7.98 -5.54
C ASP A 160 -0.97 8.36 -4.46
N TYR A 161 -1.35 7.41 -3.61
CA TYR A 161 -2.25 7.70 -2.51
C TYR A 161 -1.99 6.85 -1.28
N ASN A 162 -2.36 7.40 -0.12
CA ASN A 162 -2.49 6.67 1.13
C ASN A 162 -3.96 6.59 1.50
N GLU A 163 -4.42 5.39 1.81
CA GLU A 163 -5.79 5.14 2.21
C GLU A 163 -5.86 4.69 3.67
N THR A 164 -6.99 4.97 4.29
CA THR A 164 -7.27 4.61 5.67
C THR A 164 -8.76 4.42 5.81
N TRP A 165 -9.19 3.36 6.47
CA TRP A 165 -10.60 3.08 6.70
C TRP A 165 -10.87 2.71 8.14
N LEU A 166 -12.05 3.10 8.60
CA LEU A 166 -12.66 2.64 9.84
C LEU A 166 -13.50 1.41 9.53
N PHE A 167 -13.29 0.35 10.31
CA PHE A 167 -14.02 -0.91 10.23
C PHE A 167 -14.36 -1.41 11.63
N HIS A 168 -15.14 -2.48 11.73
CA HIS A 168 -15.43 -3.09 13.02
C HIS A 168 -15.29 -4.62 13.05
N SER A 169 -15.19 -5.19 14.26
CA SER A 169 -15.29 -6.65 14.42
C SER A 169 -16.71 -7.14 14.10
N LYS A 170 -16.89 -8.44 13.83
CA LYS A 170 -18.22 -8.96 13.45
C LYS A 170 -19.25 -8.79 14.58
N TYR A 171 -18.82 -9.04 15.81
CA TYR A 171 -19.62 -8.94 17.01
C TYR A 171 -18.97 -8.03 18.03
N GLU A 172 -19.73 -7.10 18.59
CA GLU A 172 -19.25 -6.22 19.64
C GLU A 172 -19.03 -6.99 20.96
N SER A 173 -17.81 -6.89 21.50
CA SER A 173 -17.46 -7.46 22.80
C SER A 173 -17.75 -6.45 23.92
N HIS A 174 -18.98 -6.45 24.46
CA HIS A 174 -19.35 -5.56 25.56
C HIS A 174 -18.78 -5.99 26.93
N PHE A 175 -18.18 -7.17 27.01
CA PHE A 175 -17.66 -7.75 28.24
C PHE A 175 -16.22 -8.23 28.03
N MET A 176 -15.48 -8.38 29.13
CA MET A 176 -14.15 -8.98 29.12
C MET A 176 -13.91 -9.75 30.41
N VAL A 177 -12.96 -10.67 30.40
CA VAL A 177 -12.49 -11.31 31.62
C VAL A 177 -11.47 -10.40 32.29
N ASP A 178 -11.71 -10.03 33.53
CA ASP A 178 -10.74 -9.33 34.36
C ASP A 178 -9.79 -10.37 34.99
N PRO A 179 -8.50 -10.39 34.61
CA PRO A 179 -7.54 -11.37 35.10
C PRO A 179 -7.21 -11.19 36.59
N SER A 180 -7.52 -10.02 37.18
CA SER A 180 -7.27 -9.77 38.60
C SER A 180 -8.34 -10.40 39.49
N THR A 181 -9.60 -10.42 39.02
CA THR A 181 -10.74 -10.96 39.75
C THR A 181 -11.20 -12.32 39.23
N ASN A 182 -10.69 -12.78 38.09
CA ASN A 182 -11.14 -13.97 37.35
C ASN A 182 -12.66 -13.97 37.14
N ASN A 183 -13.22 -12.80 36.80
CA ASN A 183 -14.65 -12.62 36.57
C ASN A 183 -14.90 -11.88 35.26
N ILE A 184 -16.11 -12.06 34.72
CA ILE A 184 -16.58 -11.28 33.57
C ILE A 184 -17.05 -9.92 34.06
N VAL A 185 -16.50 -8.87 33.47
CA VAL A 185 -16.84 -7.47 33.75
C VAL A 185 -17.25 -6.77 32.45
N PRO A 186 -18.06 -5.70 32.51
CA PRO A 186 -18.27 -4.84 31.36
C PRO A 186 -16.94 -4.32 30.83
N ARG A 187 -16.77 -4.34 29.50
CA ARG A 187 -15.57 -3.81 28.85
C ARG A 187 -15.62 -2.27 28.93
N PRO A 188 -14.64 -1.62 29.56
CA PRO A 188 -14.61 -0.17 29.62
C PRO A 188 -14.24 0.42 28.26
N SER A 189 -14.62 1.67 28.02
CA SER A 189 -14.46 2.33 26.71
C SER A 189 -13.01 2.46 26.24
N ASP A 190 -12.05 2.57 27.17
CA ASP A 190 -10.61 2.61 26.88
C ASP A 190 -10.03 1.24 26.47
N LYS A 191 -10.79 0.16 26.66
CA LYS A 191 -10.46 -1.22 26.25
C LYS A 191 -11.33 -1.71 25.11
N GLY A 192 -12.02 -0.81 24.41
CA GLY A 192 -12.86 -1.12 23.25
C GLY A 192 -12.05 -1.79 22.14
N VAL A 193 -12.60 -2.86 21.57
CA VAL A 193 -11.99 -3.66 20.48
C VAL A 193 -12.95 -3.85 19.31
N TYR A 194 -14.00 -3.03 19.25
CA TYR A 194 -15.01 -3.13 18.19
C TYR A 194 -14.64 -2.32 16.96
N TYR A 195 -14.33 -1.02 17.10
CA TYR A 195 -13.95 -0.15 15.99
C TYR A 195 -12.42 -0.02 15.87
N CYS A 196 -11.90 -0.26 14.67
CA CYS A 196 -10.48 -0.13 14.37
C CYS A 196 -10.22 0.60 13.05
N TYR A 197 -9.01 1.12 12.94
CA TYR A 197 -8.46 1.74 11.76
C TYR A 197 -7.43 0.81 11.12
N ALA A 198 -7.49 0.71 9.79
CA ALA A 198 -6.43 0.12 8.98
C ALA A 198 -6.04 1.11 7.89
N ASN A 199 -4.84 0.93 7.35
CA ASN A 199 -4.28 1.81 6.33
C ASN A 199 -3.51 1.00 5.29
N ASP A 200 -3.42 1.56 4.09
CA ASP A 200 -2.64 1.01 3.00
C ASP A 200 -2.10 2.15 2.11
N ALA A 201 -1.21 1.81 1.18
CA ALA A 201 -0.65 2.72 0.19
C ALA A 201 -0.82 2.15 -1.21
N SER A 202 -0.98 3.04 -2.20
CA SER A 202 -1.04 2.63 -3.60
C SER A 202 0.24 1.93 -4.04
N SER A 203 0.11 0.75 -4.65
CA SER A 203 1.22 0.02 -5.26
C SER A 203 1.34 0.26 -6.77
N ASN A 204 0.24 0.65 -7.42
CA ASN A 204 0.20 0.91 -8.85
C ASN A 204 0.83 2.26 -9.23
N ILE A 205 1.48 2.29 -10.38
CA ILE A 205 1.97 3.50 -11.01
C ILE A 205 0.80 4.18 -11.73
N LEU A 206 0.33 5.32 -11.21
CA LEU A 206 -0.77 6.09 -11.79
C LEU A 206 -0.21 7.25 -12.61
N LEU A 207 -0.42 7.23 -13.93
CA LEU A 207 0.11 8.21 -14.87
C LEU A 207 -0.98 8.77 -15.79
N ASN A 208 -0.87 10.05 -16.15
CA ASN A 208 -1.68 10.65 -17.21
C ASN A 208 -0.86 11.73 -17.94
N SER A 209 -1.23 12.00 -19.20
CA SER A 209 -0.62 13.05 -20.01
C SER A 209 -1.66 13.84 -20.77
N THR A 210 -1.52 15.17 -20.72
CA THR A 210 -2.32 16.12 -21.49
C THR A 210 -1.53 16.66 -22.70
N ALA A 211 -0.32 16.14 -22.98
CA ALA A 211 0.56 16.63 -24.04
C ALA A 211 -0.05 16.59 -25.46
N LYS A 212 -1.11 15.78 -25.65
CA LYS A 212 -1.87 15.67 -26.90
C LYS A 212 -3.21 16.43 -26.87
N LEU A 213 -3.49 17.16 -25.80
CA LEU A 213 -4.70 17.95 -25.62
C LEU A 213 -4.39 19.43 -25.89
N SER A 214 -5.39 20.18 -26.33
CA SER A 214 -5.26 21.63 -26.52
C SER A 214 -5.20 22.42 -25.23
N LYS A 215 -5.55 21.78 -24.10
CA LYS A 215 -5.51 22.35 -22.76
C LYS A 215 -4.88 21.35 -21.81
N ASP A 216 -4.11 21.85 -20.85
CA ASP A 216 -3.55 21.05 -19.76
C ASP A 216 -4.61 20.78 -18.69
N GLU A 217 -5.60 19.95 -19.04
CA GLU A 217 -6.72 19.56 -18.19
C GLU A 217 -6.78 18.03 -18.07
N VAL A 218 -6.61 17.53 -16.85
CA VAL A 218 -6.84 16.13 -16.47
C VAL A 218 -8.27 16.00 -15.96
N TYR A 219 -9.09 15.23 -16.67
CA TYR A 219 -10.48 14.96 -16.30
C TYR A 219 -10.69 13.48 -15.96
N GLN A 220 -11.24 13.24 -14.77
CA GLN A 220 -11.62 11.93 -14.23
C GLN A 220 -10.56 10.83 -14.44
N SER A 221 -9.29 11.16 -14.18
CA SER A 221 -8.21 10.16 -14.26
C SER A 221 -8.38 9.13 -13.14
N PRO A 222 -8.49 7.83 -13.43
CA PRO A 222 -8.77 6.81 -12.43
C PRO A 222 -7.61 6.66 -11.44
N LEU A 223 -7.95 6.46 -10.17
CA LEU A 223 -7.00 6.22 -9.08
C LEU A 223 -7.06 4.77 -8.61
N THR A 224 -8.24 4.33 -8.19
CA THR A 224 -8.45 2.97 -7.67
C THR A 224 -9.93 2.61 -7.68
N THR A 225 -10.24 1.31 -7.63
CA THR A 225 -11.60 0.80 -7.51
C THR A 225 -11.75 0.01 -6.23
N ILE A 226 -12.75 0.37 -5.42
CA ILE A 226 -13.06 -0.29 -4.15
C ILE A 226 -14.35 -1.10 -4.32
N PRO A 227 -14.32 -2.44 -4.25
CA PRO A 227 -15.51 -3.27 -4.32
C PRO A 227 -16.50 -2.92 -3.21
N PHE A 228 -17.81 -2.99 -3.46
CA PHE A 228 -18.79 -2.74 -2.40
C PHE A 228 -18.70 -3.73 -1.23
N SER A 229 -18.26 -4.97 -1.49
CA SER A 229 -18.04 -5.99 -0.47
C SER A 229 -16.77 -5.76 0.35
N SER A 230 -15.97 -4.74 0.04
CA SER A 230 -14.74 -4.42 0.74
C SER A 230 -15.04 -3.78 2.09
N GLU A 231 -14.39 -4.28 3.14
CA GLU A 231 -14.45 -3.70 4.49
C GLU A 231 -14.07 -2.20 4.52
N LYS A 232 -13.25 -1.75 3.56
CA LYS A 232 -12.91 -0.34 3.36
C LYS A 232 -14.13 0.60 3.33
N LEU A 233 -15.28 0.12 2.85
CA LEU A 233 -16.52 0.91 2.71
C LEU A 233 -17.56 0.61 3.81
N GLU A 234 -17.22 -0.20 4.82
CA GLU A 234 -18.14 -0.63 5.87
C GLU A 234 -18.61 0.54 6.75
N VAL A 235 -17.69 1.42 7.17
CA VAL A 235 -18.01 2.57 8.01
C VAL A 235 -17.63 3.88 7.31
N THR A 236 -16.33 4.21 7.29
CA THR A 236 -15.81 5.43 6.68
C THR A 236 -14.46 5.14 6.05
N TYR A 237 -14.30 5.57 4.80
CA TYR A 237 -13.08 5.49 4.02
C TYR A 237 -12.46 6.88 3.85
N SER A 238 -11.13 6.98 3.90
CA SER A 238 -10.37 8.17 3.57
C SER A 238 -9.24 7.85 2.61
N VAL A 239 -9.03 8.73 1.63
CA VAL A 239 -7.88 8.69 0.73
C VAL A 239 -7.20 10.05 0.69
N LEU A 240 -5.88 10.05 0.84
CA LEU A 240 -4.99 11.19 0.59
C LEU A 240 -4.25 10.93 -0.71
N VAL A 241 -4.60 11.68 -1.73
CA VAL A 241 -3.93 11.63 -3.03
C VAL A 241 -2.81 12.64 -3.04
N ARG A 242 -1.63 12.23 -3.52
CA ARG A 242 -0.50 13.11 -3.80
C ARG A 242 -0.29 13.17 -5.31
N GLN A 243 -0.05 14.37 -5.81
CA GLN A 243 0.13 14.68 -7.21
C GLN A 243 1.55 15.18 -7.45
N TYR A 244 2.13 14.74 -8.57
CA TYR A 244 3.47 15.07 -9.01
C TYR A 244 3.42 15.48 -10.48
N ALA A 245 3.92 16.67 -10.80
CA ALA A 245 4.25 17.07 -12.15
C ALA A 245 5.59 16.46 -12.56
N LEU A 246 5.63 15.88 -13.76
CA LEU A 246 6.80 15.19 -14.28
C LEU A 246 7.41 15.93 -15.46
N THR A 247 8.72 15.78 -15.65
CA THR A 247 9.36 16.05 -16.95
C THR A 247 8.99 14.95 -17.94
N GLY A 248 9.21 15.18 -19.24
CA GLY A 248 8.99 14.15 -20.27
C GLY A 248 9.81 12.88 -20.00
N ASP A 249 11.08 13.04 -19.63
CA ASP A 249 11.98 11.93 -19.33
C ASP A 249 11.55 11.14 -18.09
N ALA A 250 11.12 11.84 -17.01
CA ALA A 250 10.56 11.19 -15.83
C ALA A 250 9.29 10.40 -16.16
N TYR A 251 8.41 10.97 -16.99
CA TYR A 251 7.19 10.27 -17.43
C TYR A 251 7.53 9.01 -18.23
N GLN A 252 8.49 9.06 -19.16
CA GLN A 252 8.94 7.88 -19.90
C GLN A 252 9.56 6.81 -19.00
N PHE A 253 10.33 7.22 -17.99
CA PHE A 253 10.88 6.29 -17.00
C PHE A 253 9.77 5.53 -16.27
N TYR A 254 8.78 6.23 -15.69
CA TYR A 254 7.67 5.58 -14.99
C TYR A 254 6.79 4.76 -15.93
N LEU A 255 6.58 5.21 -17.16
CA LEU A 255 5.84 4.46 -18.17
C LEU A 255 6.54 3.13 -18.52
N ASN A 256 7.87 3.13 -18.60
CA ASN A 256 8.65 1.91 -18.83
C ASN A 256 8.60 0.97 -17.63
N ILE A 257 8.65 1.48 -16.39
CA ILE A 257 8.44 0.65 -15.20
C ILE A 257 7.05 0.02 -15.24
N GLN A 258 6.00 0.83 -15.43
CA GLN A 258 4.61 0.35 -15.45
C GLN A 258 4.42 -0.76 -16.49
N LYS A 259 4.98 -0.62 -17.70
CA LYS A 259 4.95 -1.66 -18.74
C LYS A 259 5.66 -2.93 -18.29
N ASN A 260 6.80 -2.80 -17.63
CA ASN A 260 7.63 -3.92 -17.20
C ASN A 260 7.12 -4.62 -15.94
N THR A 261 6.29 -3.98 -15.10
CA THR A 261 5.86 -4.54 -13.80
C THR A 261 4.37 -4.84 -13.72
N GLU A 262 3.53 -4.08 -14.41
CA GLU A 262 2.07 -4.15 -14.28
C GLU A 262 1.38 -4.65 -15.56
N GLN A 263 2.03 -4.57 -16.72
CA GLN A 263 1.47 -5.01 -18.01
C GLN A 263 2.11 -6.32 -18.50
N LEU A 264 2.43 -7.23 -17.57
CA LEU A 264 2.95 -8.57 -17.85
C LEU A 264 1.81 -9.60 -17.82
N GLY A 265 1.73 -10.48 -18.81
CA GLY A 265 0.74 -11.57 -18.84
C GLY A 265 0.45 -12.24 -20.20
N SER A 266 0.99 -11.75 -21.32
CA SER A 266 0.81 -12.32 -22.66
C SER A 266 2.13 -12.79 -23.27
N ILE A 267 2.06 -13.83 -24.11
CA ILE A 267 3.21 -14.33 -24.91
C ILE A 267 3.70 -13.32 -25.95
N PHE A 268 2.97 -12.22 -26.15
CA PHE A 268 3.29 -11.11 -27.04
C PHE A 268 3.74 -9.85 -26.30
N ASP A 269 3.92 -9.92 -24.99
CA ASP A 269 4.40 -8.77 -24.24
C ASP A 269 5.81 -8.38 -24.67
N ALA A 270 6.07 -7.08 -24.69
CA ALA A 270 7.38 -6.56 -25.00
C ALA A 270 8.41 -7.13 -24.00
N GLN A 271 9.57 -7.55 -24.51
CA GLN A 271 10.69 -7.91 -23.65
C GLN A 271 11.03 -6.71 -22.75
N PRO A 272 11.30 -6.93 -21.44
CA PRO A 272 11.64 -5.83 -20.55
C PRO A 272 12.78 -4.99 -21.10
N SER A 273 12.52 -3.71 -21.34
CA SER A 273 13.55 -2.77 -21.79
C SER A 273 14.43 -2.37 -20.62
N GLN A 274 15.72 -2.10 -20.87
CA GLN A 274 16.63 -1.59 -19.85
C GLN A 274 16.07 -0.26 -19.29
N LEU A 275 15.82 -0.24 -17.98
CA LEU A 275 15.43 0.97 -17.26
C LEU A 275 16.68 1.82 -17.05
N GLN A 276 16.84 2.88 -17.83
CA GLN A 276 17.86 3.90 -17.56
C GLN A 276 17.24 5.03 -16.75
N GLY A 277 17.73 5.17 -15.51
CA GLY A 277 17.43 6.31 -14.64
C GLY A 277 18.30 7.52 -14.96
N ASN A 278 18.13 8.58 -14.17
CA ASN A 278 18.98 9.78 -14.19
C ASN A 278 20.00 9.79 -13.05
N ILE A 279 20.38 8.63 -12.51
CA ILE A 279 21.30 8.49 -11.38
C ILE A 279 22.47 7.62 -11.82
N HIS A 280 23.69 8.09 -11.57
CA HIS A 280 24.90 7.49 -12.11
C HIS A 280 25.96 7.32 -11.02
N ASN A 281 26.69 6.20 -11.03
CA ASN A 281 27.90 6.08 -10.23
C ASN A 281 29.01 6.94 -10.85
N VAL A 282 29.65 7.77 -10.02
CA VAL A 282 30.71 8.70 -10.44
C VAL A 282 31.97 7.97 -10.92
N ALA A 283 32.29 6.82 -10.34
CA ALA A 283 33.48 6.04 -10.66
C ALA A 283 33.25 5.02 -11.80
N ASP A 284 32.01 4.61 -12.03
CA ASP A 284 31.64 3.62 -13.05
C ASP A 284 30.29 3.95 -13.69
N ALA A 285 30.32 4.68 -14.80
CA ALA A 285 29.10 5.04 -15.54
C ALA A 285 28.37 3.83 -16.15
N ALA A 286 29.01 2.65 -16.23
CA ALA A 286 28.39 1.43 -16.72
C ALA A 286 27.64 0.66 -15.61
N GLU A 287 27.83 1.02 -14.32
CA GLU A 287 27.08 0.41 -13.21
C GLU A 287 25.59 0.80 -13.30
N PRO A 288 24.68 -0.19 -13.41
CA PRO A 288 23.24 0.06 -13.35
C PRO A 288 22.81 0.63 -11.99
N VAL A 289 22.01 1.69 -12.03
CA VAL A 289 21.28 2.23 -10.88
C VAL A 289 19.80 2.27 -11.24
N ILE A 290 18.95 1.78 -10.33
CA ILE A 290 17.51 1.74 -10.54
C ILE A 290 16.89 2.91 -9.78
N GLY A 291 16.26 3.83 -10.49
CA GLY A 291 15.58 4.96 -9.88
C GLY A 291 15.61 6.18 -10.77
N TYR A 292 14.69 7.10 -10.54
CA TYR A 292 14.67 8.38 -11.24
C TYR A 292 14.27 9.48 -10.25
N ILE A 293 15.14 10.47 -10.09
CA ILE A 293 14.87 11.63 -9.26
C ILE A 293 14.10 12.65 -10.07
N SER A 294 12.95 13.06 -9.53
CA SER A 294 12.19 14.22 -9.97
C SER A 294 12.24 15.31 -8.90
N ILE A 295 11.99 16.56 -9.29
CA ILE A 295 11.95 17.70 -8.36
C ILE A 295 10.66 18.46 -8.57
N THR A 296 9.82 18.49 -7.54
CA THR A 296 8.50 19.11 -7.64
C THR A 296 7.95 19.52 -6.27
N ASN A 297 7.03 20.48 -6.22
CA ASN A 297 6.25 20.78 -5.02
C ASN A 297 5.04 19.83 -4.96
N VAL A 298 5.11 18.78 -4.15
CA VAL A 298 4.03 17.78 -4.08
C VAL A 298 2.72 18.44 -3.63
N GLN A 299 1.66 18.30 -4.43
CA GLN A 299 0.32 18.76 -4.08
C GLN A 299 -0.49 17.59 -3.52
N SER A 300 -1.25 17.80 -2.45
CA SER A 300 -2.04 16.73 -1.83
C SER A 300 -3.45 17.17 -1.50
N LYS A 301 -4.39 16.21 -1.55
CA LYS A 301 -5.79 16.44 -1.20
C LYS A 301 -6.37 15.18 -0.57
N ARG A 302 -7.10 15.35 0.53
CA ARG A 302 -7.77 14.26 1.24
C ARG A 302 -9.28 14.39 1.10
N ILE A 303 -9.95 13.27 0.87
CA ILE A 303 -11.41 13.16 0.95
C ILE A 303 -11.82 12.06 1.93
N PHE A 304 -13.09 12.10 2.34
CA PHE A 304 -13.74 11.08 3.14
C PHE A 304 -15.01 10.62 2.44
N LEU A 305 -15.29 9.33 2.54
CA LEU A 305 -16.42 8.64 1.95
C LEU A 305 -17.08 7.80 3.04
N THR A 306 -18.35 8.04 3.33
CA THR A 306 -19.10 7.28 4.35
C THR A 306 -19.86 6.14 3.71
N SER A 307 -20.24 5.13 4.49
CA SER A 307 -21.02 3.97 4.03
C SER A 307 -22.37 4.31 3.36
N ALA A 308 -22.85 5.55 3.48
CA ALA A 308 -24.04 6.04 2.78
C ALA A 308 -23.95 5.96 1.24
N ILE A 309 -22.76 5.84 0.68
CA ILE A 309 -22.54 5.69 -0.76
C ILE A 309 -22.66 4.23 -1.25
N VAL A 310 -22.72 3.26 -0.32
CA VAL A 310 -22.83 1.84 -0.62
C VAL A 310 -24.30 1.46 -0.77
N PRO A 311 -24.69 0.71 -1.82
CA PRO A 311 -26.08 0.24 -1.94
C PRO A 311 -26.51 -0.61 -0.74
N ILE A 312 -27.73 -0.39 -0.25
CA ILE A 312 -28.28 -1.00 0.98
C ILE A 312 -28.23 -2.54 0.99
N ASN A 313 -28.35 -3.17 -0.17
CA ASN A 313 -28.35 -4.64 -0.31
C ASN A 313 -26.95 -5.25 -0.45
N THR A 314 -25.89 -4.48 -0.18
CA THR A 314 -24.52 -4.99 -0.24
C THR A 314 -24.12 -5.55 1.11
N THR A 315 -23.58 -6.77 1.12
CA THR A 315 -22.94 -7.35 2.29
C THR A 315 -21.44 -7.21 2.18
N THR A 316 -20.81 -6.62 3.20
CA THR A 316 -19.36 -6.64 3.38
C THR A 316 -18.89 -8.07 3.61
N ASN A 317 -17.84 -8.49 2.92
CA ASN A 317 -17.21 -9.79 3.15
C ASN A 317 -16.32 -9.68 4.38
N TYR A 318 -16.77 -10.27 5.49
CA TYR A 318 -15.93 -10.40 6.67
C TYR A 318 -14.83 -11.45 6.41
N PRO A 319 -13.57 -11.23 6.84
CA PRO A 319 -12.46 -12.12 6.49
C PRO A 319 -12.50 -13.50 7.16
N TYR A 320 -13.34 -13.66 8.19
CA TYR A 320 -13.45 -14.88 8.98
C TYR A 320 -14.87 -15.44 8.95
N ASP A 321 -14.99 -16.76 9.10
CA ASP A 321 -16.27 -17.40 9.35
C ASP A 321 -16.61 -17.27 10.84
N CYS A 322 -17.74 -16.64 11.14
CA CYS A 322 -18.04 -16.12 12.48
C CYS A 322 -19.37 -16.63 13.00
N GLU A 323 -19.31 -17.38 14.08
CA GLU A 323 -20.47 -17.89 14.81
C GLU A 323 -20.47 -17.36 16.25
N GLN A 324 -21.65 -17.20 16.84
CA GLN A 324 -21.77 -16.97 18.28
C GLN A 324 -22.36 -18.21 18.94
N ASP A 325 -21.75 -18.62 20.04
CA ASP A 325 -22.29 -19.66 20.90
C ASP A 325 -22.58 -19.10 22.29
N THR A 326 -23.14 -19.95 23.17
CA THR A 326 -23.68 -19.56 24.47
C THR A 326 -22.93 -20.25 25.60
N ALA A 327 -22.38 -19.46 26.52
CA ALA A 327 -21.80 -19.95 27.77
C ALA A 327 -22.78 -19.65 28.92
N LEU A 328 -23.33 -20.70 29.54
CA LEU A 328 -24.25 -20.60 30.66
C LEU A 328 -23.53 -20.82 32.01
N TYR A 329 -23.95 -20.10 33.05
CA TYR A 329 -23.47 -20.40 34.42
C TYR A 329 -23.90 -21.79 34.89
N ARG A 330 -24.99 -22.31 34.31
CA ARG A 330 -25.44 -23.69 34.49
C ARG A 330 -26.13 -24.17 33.22
N ASN A 331 -25.49 -25.06 32.47
CA ASN A 331 -26.06 -25.65 31.28
C ASN A 331 -26.97 -26.85 31.59
N LYS A 332 -27.51 -27.49 30.54
CA LYS A 332 -28.45 -28.62 30.68
C LYS A 332 -27.83 -29.83 31.39
N GLN A 333 -26.51 -29.98 31.33
CA GLN A 333 -25.74 -31.03 31.98
C GLN A 333 -25.28 -30.63 33.40
N GLY A 334 -25.54 -29.38 33.81
CA GLY A 334 -25.19 -28.85 35.13
C GLY A 334 -23.79 -28.26 35.23
N TYR A 335 -23.06 -28.12 34.11
CA TYR A 335 -21.73 -27.51 34.09
C TYR A 335 -21.80 -25.97 34.00
N ASN A 336 -20.75 -25.31 34.46
CA ASN A 336 -20.56 -23.86 34.36
C ASN A 336 -19.67 -23.54 33.15
N ASP A 337 -20.30 -23.29 32.00
CA ASP A 337 -19.61 -22.99 30.75
C ASP A 337 -18.92 -21.62 30.80
N VAL A 338 -19.49 -20.65 31.54
CA VAL A 338 -18.85 -19.34 31.75
C VAL A 338 -17.46 -19.51 32.38
N GLN A 339 -17.36 -20.36 33.41
CA GLN A 339 -16.07 -20.65 34.02
C GLN A 339 -15.14 -21.38 33.06
N ASN A 340 -15.63 -22.44 32.41
CA ASN A 340 -14.79 -23.34 31.65
C ASN A 340 -14.30 -22.76 30.32
N ILE A 341 -15.16 -22.02 29.62
CA ILE A 341 -14.89 -21.51 28.28
C ILE A 341 -14.32 -20.09 28.36
N LEU A 342 -14.92 -19.21 29.16
CA LEU A 342 -14.57 -17.79 29.14
C LEU A 342 -13.49 -17.47 30.18
N ILE A 343 -13.66 -17.89 31.44
CA ILE A 343 -12.73 -17.48 32.52
C ILE A 343 -11.44 -18.30 32.50
N ASN A 344 -11.52 -19.62 32.29
CA ASN A 344 -10.36 -20.49 32.29
C ASN A 344 -9.56 -20.42 30.98
N GLN A 345 -10.17 -19.95 29.88
CA GLN A 345 -9.56 -19.82 28.55
C GLN A 345 -9.84 -18.43 27.92
N PRO A 346 -9.47 -17.32 28.58
CA PRO A 346 -9.92 -15.96 28.21
C PRO A 346 -9.33 -15.43 26.89
N VAL A 347 -8.50 -16.22 26.22
CA VAL A 347 -7.85 -15.88 24.94
C VAL A 347 -8.44 -16.64 23.76
N THR A 348 -9.20 -17.72 23.99
CA THR A 348 -9.81 -18.51 22.91
C THR A 348 -11.18 -17.99 22.52
N ASP A 349 -11.91 -17.46 23.51
CA ASP A 349 -13.30 -17.06 23.37
C ASP A 349 -13.55 -15.79 24.19
N LEU A 350 -14.11 -14.78 23.53
CA LEU A 350 -14.40 -13.50 24.16
C LEU A 350 -15.91 -13.35 24.40
N PRO A 351 -16.34 -12.96 25.61
CA PRO A 351 -17.75 -12.68 25.87
C PRO A 351 -18.19 -11.45 25.08
N THR A 352 -19.37 -11.55 24.46
CA THR A 352 -19.95 -10.49 23.63
C THR A 352 -21.09 -9.79 24.33
N ARG A 353 -22.18 -10.52 24.61
CA ARG A 353 -23.41 -9.98 25.20
C ARG A 353 -23.88 -10.84 26.37
N ALA A 354 -24.35 -10.20 27.44
CA ALA A 354 -24.98 -10.91 28.55
C ALA A 354 -26.37 -11.43 28.16
N LEU A 355 -26.73 -12.59 28.74
CA LEU A 355 -28.05 -13.19 28.64
C LEU A 355 -28.78 -13.03 29.97
N PHE A 356 -30.00 -12.48 29.92
CA PHE A 356 -30.78 -12.12 31.10
C PHE A 356 -32.05 -12.97 31.24
N THR A 357 -32.37 -13.36 32.47
CA THR A 357 -33.69 -13.91 32.80
C THR A 357 -34.75 -12.81 32.66
N PRO A 358 -36.06 -13.15 32.62
CA PRO A 358 -37.12 -12.15 32.66
C PRO A 358 -37.07 -11.21 33.87
N THR A 359 -36.42 -11.63 34.96
CA THR A 359 -36.21 -10.85 36.18
C THR A 359 -34.94 -9.99 36.16
N GLY A 360 -34.18 -9.99 35.06
CA GLY A 360 -32.97 -9.17 34.88
C GLY A 360 -31.70 -9.77 35.46
N VAL A 361 -31.69 -11.05 35.83
CA VAL A 361 -30.48 -11.74 36.35
C VAL A 361 -29.68 -12.29 35.18
N ILE A 362 -28.36 -12.06 35.18
CA ILE A 362 -27.47 -12.66 34.17
C ILE A 362 -27.38 -14.17 34.44
N TYR A 363 -27.71 -14.98 33.43
CA TYR A 363 -27.60 -16.45 33.51
C TYR A 363 -26.54 -17.04 32.56
N GLY A 364 -25.92 -16.20 31.73
CA GLY A 364 -24.86 -16.59 30.81
C GLY A 364 -24.44 -15.45 29.89
N PHE A 365 -23.59 -15.75 28.92
CA PHE A 365 -23.09 -14.83 27.91
C PHE A 365 -23.10 -15.49 26.54
N LEU A 366 -23.34 -14.69 25.50
CA LEU A 366 -22.89 -15.04 24.16
C LEU A 366 -21.37 -14.83 24.10
N TYR A 367 -20.70 -15.65 23.29
CA TYR A 367 -19.27 -15.51 23.04
C TYR A 367 -18.94 -15.90 21.59
N SER A 368 -17.75 -15.52 21.17
CA SER A 368 -17.19 -15.89 19.86
C SER A 368 -15.66 -15.79 19.94
N THR A 369 -14.98 -16.35 18.95
CA THR A 369 -13.53 -16.27 18.82
C THR A 369 -13.02 -14.81 18.71
N PRO A 370 -11.75 -14.54 19.09
CA PRO A 370 -11.10 -13.24 18.95
C PRO A 370 -11.18 -12.67 17.53
N ASP A 371 -10.99 -13.49 16.50
CA ASP A 371 -11.05 -13.06 15.09
C ASP A 371 -12.38 -12.39 14.72
N CYS A 372 -13.47 -12.76 15.41
CA CYS A 372 -14.81 -12.22 15.17
C CYS A 372 -15.23 -11.13 16.15
N THR A 373 -14.45 -10.87 17.20
CA THR A 373 -14.84 -9.98 18.31
C THR A 373 -13.82 -8.88 18.60
N ASP A 374 -12.57 -9.04 18.16
CA ASP A 374 -11.45 -8.13 18.39
C ASP A 374 -10.86 -7.64 17.07
N CYS A 375 -11.19 -6.41 16.70
CA CYS A 375 -10.68 -5.79 15.47
C CYS A 375 -9.17 -5.48 15.55
N THR A 376 -8.56 -5.47 16.74
CA THR A 376 -7.14 -5.11 16.91
C THR A 376 -6.18 -6.14 16.33
N LEU A 377 -6.69 -7.34 16.02
CA LEU A 377 -5.96 -8.35 15.27
C LEU A 377 -5.67 -7.93 13.83
N ARG A 378 -6.44 -6.98 13.27
CA ARG A 378 -6.32 -6.50 11.88
C ARG A 378 -6.08 -4.99 11.77
N GLY A 379 -6.11 -4.26 12.88
CA GLY A 379 -6.00 -2.81 12.88
C GLY A 379 -5.69 -2.22 14.26
N THR A 380 -5.89 -0.92 14.39
CA THR A 380 -5.63 -0.19 15.64
C THR A 380 -6.85 0.59 16.09
N THR A 381 -7.11 0.66 17.38
CA THR A 381 -8.20 1.49 17.95
C THR A 381 -7.84 2.98 17.97
N LYS A 382 -6.57 3.32 17.70
CA LYS A 382 -6.10 4.71 17.69
C LYS A 382 -6.41 5.37 16.35
N ALA A 383 -7.32 6.34 16.38
CA ALA A 383 -7.63 7.17 15.21
C ALA A 383 -6.38 7.94 14.73
N PRO A 384 -6.12 7.98 13.42
CA PRO A 384 -5.10 8.86 12.85
C PRO A 384 -5.41 10.33 13.13
N SER A 385 -4.38 11.18 13.24
CA SER A 385 -4.55 12.60 13.58
C SER A 385 -5.38 13.41 12.57
N PHE A 386 -5.45 12.96 11.32
CA PHE A 386 -6.25 13.59 10.27
C PHE A 386 -7.70 13.10 10.25
N TRP A 387 -8.04 12.06 11.03
CA TRP A 387 -9.36 11.43 11.00
C TRP A 387 -10.42 12.38 11.57
N ARG A 388 -11.56 12.50 10.90
CA ARG A 388 -12.64 13.43 11.24
C ARG A 388 -14.01 12.81 11.02
#